data_AF-A0A259NEB6-F1
#
_entry.id   AF-A0A259NEB6-F1
#
_cell.length_a   1.000
_cell.length_b   1.000
_cell.length_c   1.000
_cell.angle_alpha   90.00
_cell.angle_beta   90.00
_cell.angle_gamma   90.00
#
_symmetry.space_group_name_H-M   'P 1'
#
loop_
_entity.id
_entity.type
_entity.pdbx_description
1 polymer ?
#
loop_
_entity_poly.entity_id
_entity_poly.type
_entity_poly.pdbx_seq_one_letter_code
_entity_poly.pdbx_strand_id
1 'polypeptide(L)'
;MTQLVSIPAHHFIGNGNTPFLIVGRVWGDDDDTATLIMADSLPEADALFVEALHESAGNTEDDRHEMIADHGSDHIITSRTLLT
;
A
#
# COMPACT_ATOMS: atom_id res chain seq x y z
N MET A 1 17.06 -16.18 16.48
CA MET A 1 17.07 -16.83 15.15
C MET A 1 15.93 -16.22 14.37
N THR A 2 16.20 -15.54 13.26
CA THR A 2 15.15 -14.95 12.42
C THR A 2 14.57 -16.06 11.54
N GLN A 3 13.30 -16.38 11.74
CA GLN A 3 12.62 -17.35 10.88
C GLN A 3 12.29 -16.67 9.55
N LEU A 4 12.98 -17.07 8.49
CA LEU A 4 12.66 -16.63 7.13
C LEU A 4 11.38 -17.36 6.69
N VAL A 5 10.26 -16.65 6.71
CA VAL A 5 9.00 -17.14 6.16
C VAL A 5 9.00 -16.84 4.67
N SER A 6 8.98 -17.87 3.84
CA SER A 6 8.77 -17.70 2.40
C SER A 6 7.28 -17.44 2.18
N ILE A 7 6.95 -16.23 1.74
CA ILE A 7 5.59 -15.86 1.37
C ILE A 7 5.42 -16.17 -0.12
N PRO A 8 4.46 -17.01 -0.53
CA PRO A 8 4.26 -17.29 -1.94
C PRO A 8 3.85 -16.02 -2.72
N ALA A 9 4.34 -15.87 -3.95
CA ALA A 9 4.15 -14.66 -4.77
C ALA A 9 2.67 -14.27 -4.99
N HIS A 10 1.74 -15.24 -4.96
CA HIS A 10 0.30 -14.97 -5.12
C HIS A 10 -0.35 -14.23 -3.93
N HIS A 11 0.38 -14.06 -2.82
CA HIS A 11 -0.04 -13.21 -1.70
C HIS A 11 0.39 -11.74 -1.87
N PHE A 12 1.11 -11.41 -2.93
CA PHE A 12 1.53 -10.06 -3.24
C PHE A 12 0.64 -9.45 -4.32
N ILE A 13 0.48 -8.13 -4.26
CA ILE A 13 -0.08 -7.33 -5.35
C ILE A 13 1.06 -6.89 -6.27
N GLY A 14 0.85 -6.89 -7.58
CA GLY A 14 1.86 -6.49 -8.57
C GLY A 14 2.71 -7.65 -9.11
N ASN A 15 3.57 -7.33 -10.09
CA ASN A 15 4.34 -8.32 -10.87
C ASN A 15 5.84 -7.98 -10.98
N GLY A 16 6.34 -7.03 -10.18
CA GLY A 16 7.75 -6.66 -10.20
C GLY A 16 8.64 -7.72 -9.53
N ASN A 17 9.94 -7.43 -9.43
CA ASN A 17 10.93 -8.39 -8.92
C ASN A 17 11.31 -8.17 -7.46
N THR A 18 10.86 -7.07 -6.85
CA THR A 18 11.26 -6.68 -5.50
C THR A 18 10.05 -6.66 -4.56
N PRO A 19 10.08 -7.42 -3.45
CA PRO A 19 9.00 -7.43 -2.48
C PRO A 19 9.11 -6.26 -1.47
N PHE A 20 8.00 -5.56 -1.29
CA PHE A 20 7.82 -4.49 -0.31
C PHE A 20 6.65 -4.83 0.62
N LEU A 21 6.82 -4.56 1.91
CA LEU A 21 5.71 -4.45 2.86
C LEU A 21 5.45 -2.96 3.09
N ILE A 22 4.26 -2.51 2.69
CA ILE A 22 3.82 -1.12 2.88
C ILE A 22 2.65 -1.12 3.86
N VAL A 23 2.70 -0.19 4.82
CA VAL A 23 1.66 0.00 5.82
C VAL A 23 1.15 1.43 5.73
N GLY A 24 -0.17 1.58 5.73
CA GLY A 24 -0.83 2.88 5.62
C GLY A 24 -2.34 2.78 5.70
N ARG A 25 -3.02 3.91 5.53
CA ARG A 25 -4.49 4.03 5.67
C ARG A 25 -5.02 5.23 4.89
N VAL A 26 -6.32 5.23 4.63
CA VAL A 26 -7.02 6.44 4.14
C VAL A 26 -7.36 7.36 5.31
N TRP A 27 -7.69 8.60 5.01
CA TRP A 27 -8.17 9.53 6.04
C TRP A 27 -9.53 9.07 6.58
N GLY A 28 -9.68 9.11 7.90
CA GLY A 28 -10.90 8.65 8.58
C GLY A 28 -10.87 7.19 9.03
N ASP A 29 -9.92 6.39 8.54
CA ASP A 29 -9.72 5.02 9.04
C ASP A 29 -8.92 5.02 10.34
N ASP A 30 -9.40 4.25 11.31
CA ASP A 30 -8.72 4.08 12.60
C ASP A 30 -7.54 3.10 12.51
N ASP A 31 -7.65 2.09 11.64
CA ASP A 31 -6.69 0.99 11.53
C ASP A 31 -5.75 1.16 10.32
N ASP A 32 -4.49 0.79 10.52
CA ASP A 32 -3.50 0.71 9.45
C ASP A 32 -3.66 -0.61 8.67
N THR A 33 -3.65 -0.52 7.34
CA THR A 33 -3.62 -1.67 6.43
C THR A 33 -2.19 -1.98 6.03
N ALA A 34 -1.80 -3.25 6.19
CA ALA A 34 -0.49 -3.76 5.76
C ALA A 34 -0.63 -4.61 4.50
N THR A 35 0.09 -4.26 3.45
CA THR A 35 0.00 -4.91 2.13
C THR A 35 1.38 -5.32 1.64
N LEU A 36 1.47 -6.54 1.12
CA LEU A 36 2.67 -7.07 0.46
C LEU A 36 2.58 -6.81 -1.04
N ILE A 37 3.64 -6.22 -1.61
CA ILE A 37 3.65 -5.74 -2.99
C ILE A 37 4.92 -6.18 -3.71
N MET A 38 4.79 -6.68 -4.93
CA MET A 38 5.90 -6.96 -5.85
C MET A 38 5.99 -5.83 -6.88
N ALA A 39 7.08 -5.07 -6.85
CA ALA A 39 7.34 -3.94 -7.75
C ALA A 39 8.83 -3.91 -8.14
N ASP A 40 9.19 -3.19 -9.20
CA ASP A 40 10.60 -2.99 -9.57
C ASP A 40 11.21 -1.78 -8.85
N SER A 41 10.38 -0.94 -8.25
CA SER A 41 10.82 0.25 -7.49
C SER A 41 9.85 0.64 -6.38
N LEU A 42 10.32 1.40 -5.40
CA LEU A 42 9.47 1.90 -4.30
C LEU A 42 8.33 2.82 -4.78
N PRO A 43 8.53 3.76 -5.74
CA PRO A 43 7.43 4.58 -6.24
C PRO A 43 6.31 3.77 -6.92
N GLU A 44 6.68 2.72 -7.64
CA GLU A 44 5.71 1.78 -8.22
C GLU A 44 4.97 1.01 -7.12
N ALA A 45 5.67 0.55 -6.08
CA ALA A 45 5.05 -0.11 -4.95
C ALA A 45 4.07 0.80 -4.20
N ASP A 46 4.45 2.07 -3.96
CA ASP A 46 3.59 3.08 -3.35
C ASP A 46 2.32 3.30 -4.20
N ALA A 47 2.44 3.40 -5.53
CA ALA A 47 1.28 3.56 -6.41
C ALA A 47 0.32 2.36 -6.35
N LEU A 48 0.86 1.12 -6.41
CA LEU A 48 0.06 -0.10 -6.28
C LEU A 48 -0.61 -0.21 -4.92
N PHE A 49 0.07 0.23 -3.86
CA PHE A 49 -0.48 0.26 -2.50
C PHE A 49 -1.68 1.20 -2.42
N VAL A 50 -1.53 2.43 -2.91
CA VAL A 50 -2.57 3.46 -2.84
C VAL A 50 -3.83 3.03 -3.60
N GLU A 51 -3.67 2.48 -4.81
CA GLU A 51 -4.81 1.97 -5.57
C GLU A 51 -5.53 0.84 -4.82
N ALA A 52 -4.80 -0.16 -4.32
CA ALA A 52 -5.38 -1.26 -3.56
C ALA A 52 -6.06 -0.79 -2.26
N LEU A 53 -5.47 0.20 -1.60
CA LEU A 53 -6.00 0.80 -0.38
C LEU A 53 -7.36 1.48 -0.64
N HIS A 54 -7.45 2.32 -1.68
CA HIS A 54 -8.71 2.97 -2.04
C HIS A 54 -9.76 1.99 -2.57
N GLU A 55 -9.36 0.98 -3.34
CA GLU A 55 -10.27 -0.09 -3.79
C GLU A 55 -10.85 -0.87 -2.60
N SER A 56 -10.02 -1.18 -1.59
CA SER A 56 -10.46 -1.89 -0.39
C SER A 56 -11.43 -1.07 0.48
N ALA A 57 -11.24 0.26 0.52
CA ALA A 57 -12.11 1.19 1.21
C ALA A 57 -13.40 1.51 0.42
N GLY A 58 -13.49 1.10 -0.86
CA GLY A 58 -14.62 1.42 -1.73
C GLY A 58 -14.69 2.90 -2.13
N ASN A 59 -13.56 3.61 -2.07
CA ASN A 59 -13.48 5.02 -2.41
C ASN A 59 -13.51 5.21 -3.93
N THR A 60 -14.32 6.16 -4.38
CA THR A 60 -14.37 6.62 -5.76
C THR A 60 -13.27 7.65 -6.04
N GLU A 61 -13.09 8.02 -7.31
CA GLU A 61 -12.16 9.09 -7.69
C GLU A 61 -12.60 10.45 -7.10
N ASP A 62 -13.90 10.70 -6.96
CA ASP A 62 -14.43 11.91 -6.34
C ASP A 62 -14.08 11.97 -4.85
N ASP A 63 -14.19 10.85 -4.12
CA ASP A 63 -13.80 10.77 -2.71
C ASP A 63 -12.30 11.07 -2.53
N ARG A 64 -11.46 10.56 -3.45
CA ARG A 64 -10.02 10.84 -3.45
C ARG A 64 -9.72 12.32 -3.68
N HIS A 65 -10.42 12.95 -4.61
CA HIS A 65 -10.27 14.39 -4.86
C HIS A 65 -10.68 15.23 -3.64
N GLU A 66 -11.74 14.86 -2.94
CA GLU A 66 -12.16 15.51 -1.69
C GLU A 66 -11.10 15.35 -0.59
N MET A 67 -10.58 14.14 -0.38
CA MET A 67 -9.50 13.90 0.58
C MET A 67 -8.23 14.71 0.26
N ILE A 68 -7.85 14.82 -1.01
CA ILE A 68 -6.71 15.65 -1.43
C ILE A 68 -6.96 17.12 -1.15
N ALA A 69 -8.19 17.61 -1.39
CA ALA A 69 -8.54 19.00 -1.10
C ALA A 69 -8.47 19.32 0.41
N ASP A 70 -8.93 18.38 1.25
CA ASP A 70 -9.02 18.57 2.69
C ASP A 70 -7.68 18.33 3.42
N HIS A 71 -6.89 17.37 2.95
CA HIS A 71 -5.69 16.90 3.66
C HIS A 71 -4.37 17.06 2.88
N GLY A 72 -4.43 17.44 1.60
CA GLY A 72 -3.28 17.54 0.71
C GLY A 72 -2.75 16.21 0.16
N SER A 73 -3.39 15.09 0.53
CA SER A 73 -3.12 13.72 0.08
C SER A 73 -4.38 12.89 0.30
N ASP A 74 -4.63 11.88 -0.54
CA ASP A 74 -5.74 10.93 -0.39
C ASP A 74 -5.45 9.78 0.60
N HIS A 75 -4.20 9.65 1.04
CA HIS A 75 -3.76 8.55 1.90
C HIS A 75 -2.61 8.96 2.85
N ILE A 76 -2.32 8.06 3.79
CA ILE A 76 -1.18 8.14 4.72
C ILE A 76 -0.37 6.85 4.62
N ILE A 77 0.94 6.95 4.34
CA ILE A 77 1.88 5.82 4.46
C ILE A 77 2.63 5.94 5.79
N THR A 78 2.47 4.96 6.67
CA THR A 78 3.11 4.91 7.99
C THR A 78 4.45 4.17 7.97
N SER A 79 4.60 3.15 7.12
CA SER A 79 5.85 2.39 7.00
C SER A 79 6.07 1.81 5.60
N ARG A 80 7.34 1.69 5.22
CA ARG A 80 7.81 1.02 4.00
C ARG A 80 8.99 0.13 4.35
N THR A 81 8.88 -1.17 4.09
CA THR A 81 9.95 -2.13 4.35
C THR A 81 10.25 -2.92 3.08
N LEU A 82 11.49 -2.81 2.60
CA LEU A 82 12.01 -3.71 1.58
C LEU A 82 12.28 -5.08 2.22
N LEU A 83 11.75 -6.15 1.62
CA LEU A 83 11.97 -7.50 2.09
C LEU A 83 13.16 -8.10 1.32
N THR A 84 14.30 -8.28 2.01
CA THR A 84 15.53 -8.88 1.45
C THR A 84 15.88 -10.19 2.11
#